data_AF-A0A173V203-F1
#
_entry.id   AF-A0A173V203-F1
#
_cell.length_a   1.000
_cell.length_b   1.000
_cell.length_c   1.000
_cell.angle_alpha   90.00
_cell.angle_beta   90.00
_cell.angle_gamma   90.00
#
_symmetry.space_group_name_H-M   'P 1'
#
loop_
_entity.id
_entity.type
_entity.pdbx_description
1 polymer ?
#
loop_
_entity_poly.entity_id
_entity_poly.type
_entity_poly.pdbx_seq_one_letter_code
_entity_poly.pdbx_strand_id
1 'polypeptide(L)'
;MVVRLEGNVNGESVILTRSADSLDLWESVIPATLNGRYVIGLTAYDEAGNVSSYSTYILTVDLKALRVSLKPFDLYATLHNEK
;
A
#
# COMPACT_ATOMS: atom_id res chain seq x y z
N MET A 1 9.01 -15.20 -6.75
CA MET A 1 9.16 -14.70 -5.37
C MET A 1 9.23 -13.19 -5.42
N VAL A 2 8.56 -12.46 -4.52
CA VAL A 2 8.70 -10.99 -4.43
C VAL A 2 10.02 -10.67 -3.72
N VAL A 3 10.86 -9.85 -4.35
CA VAL A 3 12.16 -9.43 -3.79
C VAL A 3 12.28 -7.94 -3.56
N ARG A 4 11.40 -7.16 -4.19
CA ARG A 4 11.29 -5.72 -3.96
C ARG A 4 9.82 -5.32 -3.96
N LEU A 5 9.45 -4.49 -2.99
CA LEU A 5 8.11 -3.93 -2.88
C LEU A 5 8.25 -2.41 -2.82
N GLU A 6 7.63 -1.72 -3.77
CA GLU A 6 7.61 -0.26 -3.82
C GLU A 6 6.23 0.24 -3.43
N GLY A 7 6.19 1.31 -2.63
CA GLY A 7 4.95 1.91 -2.16
C GLY A 7 4.81 3.34 -2.64
N ASN A 8 3.57 3.76 -2.82
CA ASN A 8 3.22 5.15 -3.03
C ASN A 8 2.06 5.50 -2.09
N VAL A 9 2.22 6.54 -1.27
CA VAL A 9 1.19 7.05 -0.37
C VAL A 9 0.80 8.45 -0.82
N ASN A 10 -0.44 8.64 -1.27
CA ASN A 10 -0.96 9.94 -1.72
C ASN A 10 -0.06 10.65 -2.76
N GLY A 11 0.67 9.90 -3.60
CA GLY A 11 1.60 10.44 -4.58
C GLY A 11 3.07 10.44 -4.13
N GLU A 12 3.37 10.27 -2.84
CA GLU A 12 4.75 10.21 -2.34
C GLU A 12 5.27 8.77 -2.28
N SER A 13 6.47 8.53 -2.81
CA SER A 13 7.10 7.21 -2.73
C SER A 13 7.51 6.86 -1.31
N VAL A 14 7.15 5.65 -0.87
CA VAL A 14 7.57 5.08 0.42
C VAL A 14 8.39 3.81 0.18
N ILE A 15 9.42 3.63 1.01
CA ILE A 15 10.27 2.46 0.98
C ILE A 15 9.63 1.39 1.86
N LEU A 16 9.40 0.20 1.29
CA LEU A 16 9.04 -0.98 2.07
C LEU A 16 10.27 -1.84 2.29
N THR A 17 10.51 -2.20 3.55
CA THR A 17 11.59 -3.10 3.96
C THR A 17 11.01 -4.45 4.33
N ARG A 18 11.64 -5.52 3.89
CA ARG A 18 11.26 -6.88 4.28
C ARG A 18 11.55 -7.06 5.77
N SER A 19 10.58 -7.58 6.51
CA SER A 19 10.74 -7.81 7.95
C SER A 19 11.81 -8.88 8.20
N ALA A 20 12.54 -8.76 9.31
CA ALA A 20 13.50 -9.77 9.73
C ALA A 20 12.80 -11.05 10.22
N ASP A 21 11.57 -10.92 10.71
CA ASP A 21 10.82 -12.00 11.36
C ASP A 21 10.11 -12.93 10.36
N SER A 22 9.86 -12.45 9.13
CA SER A 22 9.17 -13.21 8.09
C SER A 22 9.51 -12.71 6.70
N LEU A 23 9.71 -13.66 5.77
CA LEU A 23 9.90 -13.36 4.35
C LEU A 23 8.62 -12.82 3.68
N ASP A 24 7.44 -13.07 4.24
CA ASP A 24 6.19 -12.60 3.63
C ASP A 24 5.70 -11.28 4.22
N LEU A 25 6.39 -10.75 5.23
CA LEU A 25 6.05 -9.50 5.88
C LEU A 25 6.92 -8.35 5.34
N TRP A 26 6.25 -7.24 5.01
CA TRP A 26 6.86 -6.01 4.57
C TRP A 26 6.39 -4.85 5.45
N GLU A 27 7.30 -3.97 5.79
CA GLU A 27 7.09 -2.88 6.73
C GLU A 27 7.47 -1.55 6.10
N SER A 28 6.77 -0.49 6.48
CA SER A 28 7.05 0.87 6.01
C SER A 28 6.56 1.90 7.00
N VAL A 29 7.21 3.06 7.02
CA VAL A 29 6.76 4.23 7.77
C VAL A 29 6.01 5.15 6.82
N ILE A 30 4.74 5.39 7.13
CA ILE A 30 3.89 6.29 6.34
C ILE A 30 4.14 7.73 6.82
N PRO A 31 4.62 8.65 5.96
CA PRO A 31 5.10 9.98 6.37
C PRO A 31 4.01 10.98 6.76
N ALA A 32 2.78 10.54 7.00
CA ALA A 32 1.65 11.44 7.18
C ALA A 32 1.33 11.79 8.64
N THR A 33 0.60 12.89 8.81
CA THR A 33 -0.09 13.28 10.05
C THR A 33 -0.87 12.10 10.65
N LEU A 34 -0.92 11.97 11.97
CA LEU A 34 -1.53 10.80 12.63
C LEU A 34 -3.05 10.64 12.39
N ASN A 35 -3.76 11.57 11.76
CA ASN A 35 -5.22 11.46 11.52
C ASN A 35 -5.54 11.84 10.07
N GLY A 36 -6.19 10.94 9.33
CA GLY A 36 -6.51 11.14 7.93
C GLY A 36 -6.76 9.84 7.16
N ARG A 37 -7.00 10.00 5.86
CA ARG A 37 -7.18 8.91 4.90
C ARG A 37 -6.03 8.94 3.90
N TYR A 38 -5.43 7.78 3.65
CA TYR A 38 -4.27 7.59 2.79
C TYR A 38 -4.58 6.55 1.73
N VAL A 39 -4.32 6.89 0.48
CA VAL A 39 -4.34 5.94 -0.64
C VAL A 39 -2.93 5.38 -0.78
N ILE A 40 -2.80 4.07 -0.63
CA ILE A 40 -1.53 3.34 -0.65
C ILE A 40 -1.52 2.46 -1.89
N GLY A 41 -0.69 2.80 -2.88
CA GLY A 41 -0.35 1.94 -4.00
C GLY A 41 0.87 1.07 -3.67
N LEU A 42 0.82 -0.21 -4.03
CA LEU A 42 1.91 -1.17 -3.85
C LEU A 42 2.23 -1.84 -5.18
N THR A 43 3.52 -1.91 -5.52
CA THR A 43 4.03 -2.59 -6.72
C THR A 43 5.11 -3.58 -6.33
N ALA A 44 4.86 -4.86 -6.61
CA ALA A 44 5.74 -5.96 -6.25
C ALA A 44 6.58 -6.42 -7.45
N TYR A 45 7.89 -6.60 -7.24
CA TYR A 45 8.83 -7.02 -8.27
C TYR A 45 9.46 -8.38 -7.95
N ASP A 46 9.65 -9.19 -9.00
CA ASP A 46 10.37 -10.45 -8.93
C ASP A 46 11.91 -10.28 -9.10
N GLU A 47 12.65 -11.39 -9.05
CA GLU A 47 14.12 -11.40 -9.18
C GLU A 47 14.62 -10.90 -10.54
N ALA A 48 13.81 -11.04 -11.59
CA ALA A 48 14.14 -10.53 -12.92
C ALA A 48 13.80 -9.03 -13.08
N GLY A 49 13.22 -8.41 -12.05
CA GLY A 49 12.78 -7.02 -12.06
C GLY A 49 11.43 -6.80 -12.75
N ASN A 50 10.68 -7.87 -13.04
CA ASN A 50 9.34 -7.74 -13.61
C ASN A 50 8.34 -7.38 -12.53
N VAL A 51 7.32 -6.59 -12.89
CA VAL A 51 6.17 -6.34 -12.03
C VAL A 51 5.34 -7.62 -11.96
N SER A 52 5.27 -8.21 -10.78
CA SER A 52 4.53 -9.45 -10.51
C SER A 52 3.07 -9.17 -10.13
N SER A 53 2.82 -8.10 -9.37
CA SER A 53 1.49 -7.71 -8.90
C SER A 53 1.45 -6.21 -8.56
N TYR A 54 0.25 -5.63 -8.65
CA TYR A 54 -0.05 -4.30 -8.13
C TYR A 54 -1.33 -4.35 -7.28
N SER A 55 -1.36 -3.58 -6.19
CA SER A 55 -2.53 -3.46 -5.32
C SER A 55 -2.68 -2.03 -4.82
N THR A 56 -3.91 -1.62 -4.54
CA THR A 56 -4.19 -0.33 -3.92
C THR A 56 -5.05 -0.52 -2.69
N TYR A 57 -4.71 0.19 -1.61
CA TYR A 57 -5.41 0.14 -0.34
C TYR A 57 -5.75 1.55 0.14
N ILE A 58 -6.76 1.63 0.98
CA ILE A 58 -7.12 2.84 1.71
C ILE A 58 -6.88 2.58 3.19
N LEU A 59 -5.91 3.29 3.75
CA LEU A 59 -5.69 3.38 5.17
C LEU A 59 -6.46 4.59 5.72
N THR A 60 -7.27 4.37 6.74
CA THR A 60 -7.93 5.45 7.48
C THR A 60 -7.49 5.39 8.92
N VAL A 61 -6.95 6.48 9.42
CA VAL A 61 -6.56 6.65 10.83
C VAL A 61 -7.45 7.75 11.41
N ASP A 62 -8.31 7.38 12.35
CA ASP A 62 -9.16 8.31 13.09
C ASP A 62 -8.78 8.28 14.57
N LEU A 63 -8.01 9.27 15.01
CA LEU A 63 -7.59 9.37 16.40
C LEU A 63 -8.71 9.83 17.33
N LYS A 64 -9.76 10.49 16.84
CA LYS A 64 -10.91 10.89 17.68
C LYS A 64 -11.73 9.66 18.06
N ALA A 65 -11.88 8.72 17.13
CA ALA A 65 -12.55 7.45 17.36
C ALA A 65 -11.60 6.31 17.80
N LEU A 66 -10.30 6.58 17.96
CA LEU A 66 -9.24 5.58 18.25
C LEU A 66 -9.33 4.35 17.33
N ARG A 67 -9.50 4.60 16.03
CA ARG A 67 -9.72 3.55 15.04
C ARG A 67 -8.73 3.66 13.89
N VAL A 68 -8.18 2.51 13.51
CA VAL A 68 -7.43 2.34 12.26
C VAL A 68 -8.15 1.31 11.41
N SER A 69 -8.28 1.58 10.11
CA SER A 69 -8.84 0.61 9.16
C SER A 69 -8.06 0.60 7.85
N LEU A 70 -7.78 -0.58 7.34
CA LEU A 70 -7.19 -0.81 6.03
C LEU A 70 -8.21 -1.54 5.16
N LYS A 71 -8.50 -1.02 3.97
CA LYS A 71 -9.44 -1.63 3.03
C LYS A 71 -8.83 -1.72 1.63
N PRO A 72 -9.05 -2.81 0.88
CA PRO A 72 -8.68 -2.83 -0.53
C PRO A 72 -9.44 -1.73 -1.28
N PHE A 73 -8.75 -1.10 -2.21
CA PHE A 73 -9.35 -0.21 -3.18
C PHE A 73 -9.47 -0.97 -4.50
N ASP A 74 -10.67 -1.47 -4.78
CA ASP A 74 -10.94 -2.19 -6.00
C ASP A 74 -10.91 -1.22 -7.20
N LEU A 75 -9.77 -1.16 -7.89
CA LEU A 75 -9.61 -0.38 -9.11
C LEU A 75 -10.62 -0.80 -10.21
N TYR A 76 -11.11 -2.05 -10.17
CA TYR A 76 -12.11 -2.57 -11.10
C TYR A 76 -13.44 -1.82 -11.04
N ALA A 77 -13.82 -1.25 -9.89
CA ALA A 77 -15.04 -0.45 -9.79
C ALA A 77 -14.94 0.90 -10.51
N THR A 78 -13.72 1.38 -10.78
CA THR A 78 -13.48 2.69 -11.41
C THR A 78 -13.41 2.60 -12.94
N LEU A 79 -13.01 1.47 -13.51
CA LEU A 79 -12.97 1.27 -14.97
C LEU A 79 -14.33 0.89 -15.59
N HIS A 80 -15.33 0.49 -14.79
CA HIS A 80 -16.67 0.13 -15.28
C HIS A 80 -17.74 1.22 -15.10
N ASN A 81 -17.38 2.38 -14.54
CA ASN A 81 -18.25 3.56 -14.46
C ASN A 81 -18.02 4.58 -15.58
N GLU A 82 -17.22 4.24 -16.60
CA GLU A 82 -17.07 5.01 -17.84
C GLU A 82 -17.86 4.38 -19.01
N LYS A 83 -19.15 4.09 -18.79
CA LYS A 83 -20.10 3.84 -19.88
C LYS A 83 -21.42 4.56 -19.63
#